data_AF-A0A4Y2LH04-F1
#
_entry.id   AF-A0A4Y2LH04-F1
#
_cell.length_a   1.000
_cell.length_b   1.000
_cell.length_c   1.000
_cell.angle_alpha   90.00
_cell.angle_beta   90.00
_cell.angle_gamma   90.00
#
_symmetry.space_group_name_H-M   'P 1'
#
loop_
_entity.id
_entity.type
_entity.pdbx_description
1 polymer ?
#
loop_
_entity_poly.entity_id
_entity_poly.type
_entity_poly.pdbx_seq_one_letter_code
_entity_poly.pdbx_strand_id
1 'polypeptide(L)'
;MVNLIQWNARGLLNNTLAKDSFLKADIVAIQETFLTPSVTFALPNKILYRTDRHNSPSDGLLIGINKKFSSHLVNLQLPPSEVEVQAARIVIDSKSILIINIYSLHGNFEPSFLENLYASL
;
A
#
# COMPACT_ATOMS: atom_id res chain seq x y z
N MET A 1 -18.94 5.86 7.90
CA MET A 1 -17.67 6.58 7.65
C MET A 1 -16.58 5.54 7.46
N VAL A 2 -15.72 5.72 6.45
CA VAL A 2 -14.61 4.81 6.14
C VAL A 2 -13.31 5.51 6.51
N ASN A 3 -12.47 4.87 7.32
CA ASN A 3 -11.23 5.46 7.80
C ASN A 3 -10.03 4.93 7.03
N LEU A 4 -9.28 5.83 6.39
CA LEU A 4 -8.03 5.52 5.70
C LEU A 4 -6.86 6.14 6.48
N ILE A 5 -5.82 5.34 6.71
CA ILE A 5 -4.52 5.83 7.17
C ILE A 5 -3.51 5.60 6.07
N GLN A 6 -2.82 6.66 5.66
CA GLN A 6 -1.58 6.57 4.90
C GLN A 6 -0.42 6.86 5.84
N TRP A 7 0.64 6.04 5.79
CA TRP A 7 1.81 6.24 6.65
C TRP A 7 3.09 5.69 6.02
N ASN A 8 4.13 6.51 5.94
CA ASN A 8 5.48 6.03 5.65
C ASN A 8 6.10 5.51 6.96
N ALA A 9 6.31 4.20 7.06
CA ALA A 9 6.71 3.55 8.30
C ALA A 9 8.20 3.68 8.61
N ARG A 10 9.09 3.77 7.62
CA ARG A 10 10.54 3.59 7.82
C ARG A 10 10.85 2.35 8.68
N GLY A 11 10.20 1.24 8.33
CA GLY A 11 10.29 -0.05 9.03
C GLY A 11 9.07 -0.35 9.90
N LEU A 12 8.16 -1.16 9.39
CA LEU A 12 6.85 -1.41 10.02
C LEU A 12 6.95 -2.13 11.37
N LEU A 13 7.93 -3.02 11.54
CA LEU A 13 8.10 -3.78 12.78
C LEU A 13 8.58 -2.92 13.96
N ASN A 14 9.30 -1.83 13.67
CA ASN A 14 9.87 -0.95 14.70
C ASN A 14 8.85 0.08 15.22
N ASN A 15 7.70 0.24 14.55
CA ASN A 15 6.70 1.27 14.84
C ASN A 15 5.49 0.71 15.61
N THR A 16 5.72 0.27 16.84
CA THR A 16 4.68 -0.34 17.69
C THR A 16 3.56 0.63 18.06
N LEU A 17 3.85 1.92 18.21
CA LEU A 17 2.88 2.95 18.59
C LEU A 17 1.74 3.16 17.58
N ALA A 18 1.99 2.86 16.29
CA ALA A 18 0.99 3.04 15.25
C ALA A 18 0.04 1.83 15.09
N LYS A 19 0.37 0.68 15.70
CA LYS A 19 -0.36 -0.58 15.50
C LYS A 19 -1.84 -0.46 15.85
N ASP A 20 -2.18 0.15 16.99
CA ASP A 20 -3.58 0.30 17.40
C ASP A 20 -4.40 1.15 16.42
N SER A 21 -3.79 2.20 15.86
CA SER A 21 -4.42 3.03 14.82
C SER A 21 -4.64 2.22 13.55
N PHE A 22 -3.66 1.41 13.13
CA PHE A 22 -3.79 0.53 11.98
C PHE A 22 -4.91 -0.49 12.17
N LEU A 23 -5.07 -1.06 13.38
CA LEU A 23 -6.15 -2.00 13.67
C LEU A 23 -7.53 -1.35 13.51
N LYS A 24 -7.70 -0.13 14.01
CA LYS A 24 -8.97 0.63 13.98
C LYS A 24 -9.35 1.16 12.59
N ALA A 25 -8.37 1.44 11.74
CA ALA A 25 -8.64 1.93 10.39
C ALA A 25 -9.32 0.88 9.51
N ASP A 26 -10.13 1.32 8.55
CA ASP A 26 -10.72 0.42 7.57
C ASP A 26 -9.72 0.06 6.47
N ILE A 27 -8.89 1.03 6.10
CA ILE A 27 -7.87 0.91 5.06
C ILE A 27 -6.56 1.47 5.64
N VAL A 28 -5.47 0.74 5.43
CA VAL A 28 -4.11 1.24 5.70
C VAL A 28 -3.28 1.14 4.43
N ALA A 29 -2.57 2.21 4.08
CA ALA A 29 -1.63 2.27 2.96
C ALA A 29 -0.27 2.69 3.51
N ILE A 30 0.63 1.72 3.61
CA ILE A 30 1.93 1.87 4.27
C ILE A 30 3.04 1.84 3.24
N GLN A 31 3.97 2.80 3.33
CA GLN A 31 5.22 2.85 2.57
C GLN A 31 6.40 2.48 3.47
N GLU A 32 7.55 2.15 2.88
CA GLU A 32 8.78 1.81 3.59
C GLU A 32 8.54 0.74 4.69
N THR A 33 7.87 -0.35 4.34
CA THR A 33 7.52 -1.39 5.32
C THR A 33 8.75 -2.16 5.80
N PHE A 34 9.78 -2.27 4.96
CA PHE A 34 11.01 -3.06 5.14
C PHE A 34 10.75 -4.56 5.35
N LEU A 35 9.54 -5.03 5.07
CA LEU A 35 9.19 -6.43 5.22
C LEU A 35 9.81 -7.25 4.10
N THR A 36 10.31 -8.43 4.45
CA THR A 36 10.80 -9.44 3.51
C THR A 36 9.81 -10.60 3.42
N PRO A 37 9.88 -11.44 2.38
CA PRO A 37 9.00 -12.61 2.24
C PRO A 37 9.08 -13.59 3.42
N SER A 38 10.23 -13.63 4.10
CA SER A 38 10.46 -14.46 5.29
C SER A 38 9.78 -13.93 6.56
N VAL A 39 9.34 -12.67 6.58
CA VAL A 39 8.72 -12.05 7.75
C VAL A 39 7.21 -12.25 7.70
N THR A 40 6.72 -13.01 8.67
CA THR A 40 5.28 -13.11 8.94
C THR A 40 4.79 -11.82 9.59
N PHE A 41 3.92 -11.10 8.89
CA PHE A 41 3.25 -9.90 9.38
C PHE A 41 1.75 -10.01 9.13
N ALA A 42 0.94 -9.69 10.13
CA ALA A 42 -0.51 -9.74 10.05
C ALA A 42 -1.13 -8.56 10.79
N LEU A 43 -2.23 -8.05 10.25
CA LEU A 43 -3.15 -7.17 10.95
C LEU A 43 -4.48 -7.91 11.09
N PRO A 44 -4.90 -8.25 12.33
CA PRO A 44 -6.21 -8.84 12.59
C PRO A 44 -7.33 -8.11 11.83
N ASN A 45 -8.28 -8.90 11.32
CA ASN A 45 -9.44 -8.44 10.55
C ASN A 45 -9.12 -7.68 9.26
N LYS A 46 -7.89 -7.75 8.74
CA LYS A 46 -7.54 -7.22 7.43
C LYS A 46 -7.08 -8.30 6.46
N ILE A 47 -7.39 -8.07 5.19
CA ILE A 47 -6.71 -8.68 4.05
C ILE A 47 -5.48 -7.81 3.78
N LEU A 48 -4.30 -8.42 3.67
CA LEU A 48 -3.06 -7.71 3.40
C LEU A 48 -2.58 -8.02 1.98
N TYR A 49 -2.36 -6.96 1.22
CA TYR A 49 -1.62 -7.01 -0.03
C TYR A 49 -0.25 -6.39 0.21
N ARG A 50 0.80 -7.14 -0.08
CA ARG A 50 2.19 -6.77 0.21
C ARG A 50 3.00 -6.77 -1.06
N THR A 51 3.84 -5.74 -1.19
CA THR A 51 4.99 -5.72 -2.08
C THR A 51 6.17 -5.69 -1.13
N ASP A 52 6.83 -6.84 -0.95
CA ASP A 52 7.96 -6.94 -0.03
C ASP A 52 9.22 -6.36 -0.67
N ARG A 53 10.16 -5.91 0.16
CA ARG A 53 11.44 -5.42 -0.38
C ARG A 53 12.23 -6.56 -1.00
N HIS A 54 12.80 -6.31 -2.16
CA HIS A 54 13.67 -7.23 -2.86
C HIS A 54 15.08 -6.68 -3.07
N ASN A 55 15.20 -5.39 -3.45
CA ASN A 55 16.45 -4.82 -3.93
C ASN A 55 17.02 -3.73 -2.99
N SER A 56 16.18 -2.84 -2.45
CA SER A 56 16.64 -1.80 -1.53
C SER A 56 16.23 -2.07 -0.08
N PRO A 57 17.05 -1.63 0.90
CA PRO A 57 16.73 -1.77 2.31
C PRO A 57 15.50 -0.96 2.71
N SER A 58 15.14 0.07 1.95
CA SER A 58 14.06 1.00 2.27
C SER A 58 12.72 0.66 1.61
N ASP A 59 12.68 -0.35 0.75
CA ASP A 59 11.50 -0.61 -0.07
C ASP A 59 10.35 -1.26 0.72
N GLY A 60 9.21 -1.33 0.05
CA GLY A 60 8.12 -2.23 0.37
C GLY A 60 6.84 -1.50 0.72
N LEU A 61 5.75 -1.97 0.13
CA LEU A 61 4.41 -1.41 0.25
C LEU A 61 3.45 -2.40 0.90
N LEU A 62 2.49 -1.87 1.66
CA LEU A 62 1.40 -2.66 2.20
C LEU A 62 0.07 -1.90 2.08
N ILE A 63 -0.92 -2.53 1.47
CA ILE A 63 -2.32 -2.13 1.56
C ILE A 63 -3.02 -3.17 2.43
N GLY A 64 -3.59 -2.72 3.55
CA GLY A 64 -4.41 -3.53 4.44
C GLY A 64 -5.85 -3.07 4.38
N ILE A 65 -6.78 -3.96 4.05
CA ILE A 65 -8.21 -3.66 3.91
C ILE A 65 -9.02 -4.49 4.90
N ASN A 66 -9.92 -3.85 5.64
CA ASN A 66 -10.84 -4.53 6.54
C ASN A 66 -11.65 -5.60 5.80
N LYS A 67 -11.66 -6.83 6.31
CA LYS A 67 -12.29 -8.02 5.70
C LYS A 67 -13.79 -7.86 5.42
N LYS A 68 -14.46 -6.88 6.03
CA LYS A 68 -15.86 -6.56 5.73
C LYS A 68 -16.07 -5.99 4.32
N PHE A 69 -15.02 -5.50 3.68
CA PHE A 69 -15.06 -5.00 2.31
C PHE A 69 -14.50 -6.04 1.33
N SER A 70 -15.15 -6.19 0.18
CA SER A 70 -14.58 -6.95 -0.93
C SER A 70 -13.44 -6.16 -1.54
N SER A 71 -12.31 -6.83 -1.81
CA SER A 71 -11.15 -6.21 -2.44
C SER A 71 -10.33 -7.19 -3.27
N HIS A 72 -9.56 -6.67 -4.22
CA HIS A 72 -8.56 -7.41 -4.97
C HIS A 72 -7.41 -6.49 -5.40
N LEU A 73 -6.24 -7.08 -5.64
CA LEU A 73 -5.12 -6.38 -6.26
C LEU A 73 -5.44 -6.02 -7.71
N VAL A 74 -5.01 -4.83 -8.12
CA VAL A 74 -5.06 -4.37 -9.52
C VAL A 74 -3.64 -4.31 -10.04
N ASN A 75 -3.39 -4.97 -11.17
CA ASN A 75 -2.10 -4.91 -11.84
C ASN A 75 -2.08 -3.71 -12.80
N LEU A 76 -1.40 -2.64 -12.42
CA LEU A 76 -1.21 -1.47 -13.28
C LEU A 76 -0.07 -1.74 -14.26
N GLN A 77 -0.34 -1.56 -15.56
CA GLN A 77 0.69 -1.67 -16.60
C GLN A 77 1.48 -0.37 -16.64
N LEU A 78 2.61 -0.34 -15.94
CA LEU A 78 3.51 0.81 -15.87
C LEU A 78 4.86 0.47 -16.51
N PRO A 79 5.52 1.42 -17.19
CA PRO A 79 6.89 1.22 -17.62
C PRO A 79 7.81 1.06 -16.39
N PRO A 80 9.01 0.45 -16.56
CA PRO A 80 9.99 0.34 -15.49
C PRO A 80 10.27 1.70 -14.85
N SER A 81 10.22 1.74 -13.53
CA SER A 81 10.46 2.94 -12.72
C SER A 81 11.04 2.55 -11.36
N GLU A 82 11.79 3.47 -10.74
CA GLU A 82 12.22 3.34 -9.34
C GLU A 82 11.06 3.64 -8.36
N VAL A 83 9.93 4.16 -8.85
CA VAL A 83 8.74 4.40 -8.04
C VAL A 83 8.03 3.08 -7.77
N GLU A 84 7.89 2.72 -6.50
CA GLU A 84 7.08 1.58 -6.09
C GLU A 84 5.59 1.95 -6.17
N VAL A 85 4.80 1.06 -6.78
CA VAL A 85 3.35 1.23 -6.93
C VAL A 85 2.64 -0.06 -6.53
N GLN A 86 1.59 0.08 -5.73
CA GLN A 86 0.66 -0.99 -5.40
C GLN A 86 -0.76 -0.47 -5.50
N ALA A 87 -1.64 -1.21 -6.19
CA ALA A 87 -3.03 -0.81 -6.34
C ALA A 87 -3.99 -1.92 -5.88
N ALA A 88 -5.05 -1.53 -5.19
CA ALA A 88 -6.13 -2.41 -4.79
C ALA A 88 -7.48 -1.75 -5.06
N ARG A 89 -8.41 -2.53 -5.63
CA ARG A 89 -9.79 -2.11 -5.81
C ARG A 89 -10.60 -2.60 -4.63
N ILE A 90 -11.40 -1.72 -4.04
CA ILE A 90 -12.28 -1.98 -2.90
C ILE A 90 -13.71 -1.62 -3.26
N VAL A 91 -14.67 -2.41 -2.78
CA VAL A 91 -16.11 -2.13 -2.94
C VAL A 91 -16.70 -1.73 -1.58
N ILE A 92 -17.29 -0.54 -1.53
CA ILE A 92 -17.95 0.05 -0.35
C ILE A 92 -19.33 0.54 -0.77
N ASP A 93 -20.39 0.02 -0.15
CA ASP A 93 -21.78 0.41 -0.44
C ASP A 93 -22.09 0.43 -1.96
N SER A 94 -21.71 -0.66 -2.65
CA SER A 94 -21.83 -0.84 -4.11
C SER A 94 -21.03 0.13 -4.98
N LYS A 95 -20.16 0.95 -4.39
CA LYS A 95 -19.23 1.84 -5.11
C LYS A 95 -17.83 1.21 -5.14
N SER A 96 -17.22 1.20 -6.32
CA SER A 96 -15.85 0.76 -6.52
C SER A 96 -14.89 1.93 -6.34
N ILE A 97 -13.88 1.76 -5.49
CA ILE A 97 -12.81 2.73 -5.24
C ILE A 97 -11.48 2.06 -5.57
N LEU A 98 -10.62 2.75 -6.30
CA LEU A 98 -9.24 2.33 -6.54
C LEU A 98 -8.32 3.04 -5.54
N ILE A 99 -7.62 2.27 -4.71
CA ILE A 99 -6.58 2.78 -3.82
C ILE A 99 -5.24 2.51 -4.47
N ILE A 100 -4.42 3.56 -4.64
CA ILE A 100 -3.07 3.47 -5.19
C ILE A 100 -2.10 3.96 -4.11
N ASN A 101 -1.24 3.05 -3.66
CA ASN A 101 -0.17 3.31 -2.73
C ASN A 101 1.13 3.48 -3.53
N ILE A 102 1.76 4.65 -3.42
CA ILE A 102 2.96 5.01 -4.18
C ILE A 102 4.09 5.43 -3.24
N TYR A 103 5.32 5.09 -3.60
CA TYR A 103 6.52 5.52 -2.90
C TYR A 103 7.66 5.79 -3.87
N SER A 104 8.35 6.92 -3.67
CA SER A 104 9.56 7.29 -4.38
C SER A 104 10.65 7.56 -3.34
N LEU A 105 11.80 6.91 -3.48
CA LEU A 105 12.93 7.03 -2.55
C LEU A 105 13.37 8.49 -2.34
N HIS A 106 13.26 9.30 -3.39
CA HIS A 106 13.66 10.71 -3.38
C HIS A 106 12.49 11.68 -3.20
N GLY A 107 11.26 11.17 -3.02
CA GLY A 107 10.05 11.98 -2.90
C GLY A 107 9.66 12.72 -4.19
N ASN A 108 10.34 12.43 -5.31
CA ASN A 108 10.08 13.06 -6.59
C ASN A 108 9.37 12.07 -7.52
N PHE A 109 8.36 12.57 -8.24
CA PHE A 109 7.69 11.85 -9.31
C PHE A 109 7.92 12.61 -10.60
N GLU A 110 8.54 11.96 -11.58
CA GLU A 110 8.68 12.58 -12.90
C GLU A 110 7.30 12.79 -13.53
N PRO A 111 7.07 13.88 -14.28
CA PRO A 111 5.81 14.10 -14.98
C PRO A 111 5.41 12.92 -15.87
N SER A 112 6.39 12.33 -16.56
CA SER A 112 6.24 11.12 -17.38
C SER A 112 5.68 9.93 -16.59
N PHE A 113 6.14 9.72 -15.35
CA PHE A 113 5.61 8.68 -14.48
C PHE A 113 4.13 8.92 -14.15
N LEU A 114 3.76 10.15 -13.79
CA LEU A 114 2.37 10.49 -13.46
C LEU A 114 1.45 10.33 -14.68
N GLU A 115 1.88 10.75 -15.86
CA GLU A 115 1.15 10.55 -17.11
C GLU A 115 0.89 9.06 -17.40
N ASN A 116 1.92 8.22 -17.25
CA ASN A 116 1.80 6.77 -17.40
C ASN A 116 0.88 6.17 -16.33
N LEU A 117 0.94 6.67 -15.09
CA LEU A 117 0.05 6.24 -14.02
C LEU A 117 -1.40 6.54 -14.38
N TYR A 118 -1.71 7.77 -14.80
CA TYR A 118 -3.07 8.15 -15.20
C TYR A 118 -3.57 7.35 -16.41
N ALA A 119 -2.70 7.06 -17.38
CA ALA A 119 -3.04 6.24 -18.54
C ALA A 119 -3.34 4.76 -18.17
N SER A 120 -2.94 4.31 -16.98
CA SER A 120 -3.14 2.93 -16.51
C SER A 120 -4.42 2.71 -15.68
N LEU A 121 -5.18 3.77 -15.37
CA LEU A 121 -6.37 3.73 -14.49
C LEU A 121 -7.65 3.35 -15.23
#